data_AF-A0A520NPT3-F1
#
_entry.id   AF-A0A520NPT3-F1
#
_cell.length_a   1.000
_cell.length_b   1.000
_cell.length_c   1.000
_cell.angle_alpha   90.00
_cell.angle_beta   90.00
_cell.angle_gamma   90.00
#
_symmetry.space_group_name_H-M   'P 1'
#
loop_
_entity.id
_entity.type
_entity.pdbx_description
1 polymer ?
#
loop_
_entity_poly.entity_id
_entity_poly.type
_entity_poly.pdbx_seq_one_letter_code
_entity_poly.pdbx_strand_id
1 'polypeptide(L)'
;MSSEKQEVIGWLGNDSGRLRSSFSLKRGSKLEYVQPGSKLRRIQHDGLVETVQVLSFSTGSHGIPRARPQFSFRRSNRNQLDSGARMLALKPVANKFREPLSAQAAASL
;
A
#
# COMPACT_ATOMS: atom_id res chain seq x y z
N MET A 1 -15.08 -22.39 -4.71
CA MET A 1 -14.00 -21.39 -4.51
C MET A 1 -14.63 -20.01 -4.58
N SER A 2 -14.91 -19.40 -3.44
CA SER A 2 -15.60 -18.10 -3.37
C SER A 2 -14.63 -17.00 -3.81
N SER A 3 -14.91 -16.36 -4.94
CA SER A 3 -14.13 -15.22 -5.41
C SER A 3 -14.53 -13.99 -4.59
N GLU A 4 -13.79 -13.75 -3.52
CA GLU A 4 -14.03 -12.64 -2.60
C GLU A 4 -13.90 -11.29 -3.34
N LYS A 5 -15.02 -10.58 -3.51
CA LYS A 5 -15.05 -9.28 -4.20
C LYS A 5 -14.37 -8.21 -3.34
N GLN A 6 -13.33 -7.58 -3.88
CA GLN A 6 -12.58 -6.50 -3.22
C GLN A 6 -12.88 -5.15 -3.87
N GLU A 7 -13.26 -4.19 -3.04
CA GLU A 7 -13.67 -2.84 -3.43
C GLU A 7 -12.77 -1.79 -2.78
N VAL A 8 -12.33 -0.82 -3.58
CA VAL A 8 -11.62 0.37 -3.09
C VAL A 8 -12.69 1.41 -2.80
N ILE A 9 -12.85 1.78 -1.53
CA ILE A 9 -13.83 2.78 -1.10
C ILE A 9 -13.05 4.04 -0.74
N GLY A 10 -13.02 5.01 -1.66
CA GLY A 10 -12.34 6.28 -1.41
C GLY A 10 -13.29 7.30 -0.78
N TRP A 11 -13.15 7.59 0.52
CA TRP A 11 -13.93 8.64 1.21
C TRP A 11 -13.06 9.82 1.68
N LEU A 12 -13.71 10.99 1.69
CA LEU A 12 -13.24 12.38 1.81
C LEU A 12 -12.46 12.99 0.62
N GLY A 13 -12.98 14.12 0.14
CA GLY A 13 -12.41 15.02 -0.87
C GLY A 13 -13.08 14.95 -2.24
N ASN A 14 -14.21 15.65 -2.41
CA ASN A 14 -14.51 16.26 -3.72
C ASN A 14 -13.30 17.13 -4.06
N ASP A 15 -12.59 16.83 -5.15
CA ASP A 15 -11.97 17.81 -6.04
C ASP A 15 -10.96 17.17 -7.00
N SER A 16 -11.27 17.29 -8.29
CA SER A 16 -10.37 17.64 -9.38
C SER A 16 -8.88 17.75 -9.01
N GLY A 17 -8.16 16.62 -8.98
CA GLY A 17 -6.68 16.61 -8.96
C GLY A 17 -5.98 16.89 -7.62
N ARG A 18 -6.68 16.99 -6.48
CA ARG A 18 -6.02 17.16 -5.17
C ARG A 18 -5.46 15.85 -4.60
N LEU A 19 -4.28 15.95 -3.97
CA LEU A 19 -3.66 14.92 -3.15
C LEU A 19 -4.66 14.45 -2.08
N ARG A 20 -4.95 13.15 -2.03
CA ARG A 20 -5.83 12.59 -0.99
C ARG A 20 -5.01 12.23 0.25
N SER A 21 -5.54 12.55 1.43
CA SER A 21 -4.88 12.29 2.72
C SER A 21 -4.88 10.82 3.11
N SER A 22 -5.86 10.02 2.65
CA SER A 22 -5.94 8.59 2.94
C SER A 22 -6.87 7.85 1.97
N PHE A 23 -6.78 6.52 1.97
CA PHE A 23 -7.72 5.62 1.31
C PHE A 23 -8.11 4.45 2.21
N SER A 24 -9.37 4.03 2.11
CA SER A 24 -9.88 2.83 2.77
C SER A 24 -10.01 1.68 1.78
N LEU A 25 -9.46 0.53 2.14
CA LEU A 25 -9.47 -0.68 1.35
C LEU A 25 -10.35 -1.71 2.07
N LYS A 26 -11.42 -2.15 1.42
CA LYS A 26 -12.26 -3.21 1.95
C LYS A 26 -11.73 -4.56 1.47
N ARG A 27 -11.30 -5.41 2.41
CA ARG A 27 -10.82 -6.78 2.18
C ARG A 27 -11.72 -7.74 2.97
N GLY A 28 -12.64 -8.40 2.28
CA GLY A 28 -13.68 -9.21 2.93
C GLY A 28 -14.54 -8.33 3.86
N SER A 29 -14.58 -8.70 5.14
CA SER A 29 -15.24 -7.92 6.21
C SER A 29 -14.34 -6.84 6.83
N LYS A 30 -13.04 -6.82 6.52
CA LYS A 30 -12.07 -5.91 7.14
C LYS A 30 -11.90 -4.63 6.32
N LEU A 31 -12.02 -3.49 6.98
CA LEU A 31 -11.66 -2.18 6.42
C LEU A 31 -10.24 -1.83 6.85
N GLU A 32 -9.35 -1.58 5.90
CA GLU A 32 -7.96 -1.20 6.16
C GLU A 32 -7.67 0.20 5.61
N TYR A 33 -7.12 1.06 6.46
CA TYR A 33 -6.75 2.43 6.10
C TYR A 33 -5.30 2.48 5.67
N VAL A 34 -5.03 3.06 4.50
CA VAL A 34 -3.68 3.34 4.02
C VAL A 34 -3.54 4.83 3.84
N GLN A 35 -2.50 5.39 4.45
CA GLN A 35 -2.15 6.80 4.41
C GLN A 35 -0.74 6.98 3.84
N PRO A 36 -0.38 8.16 3.33
CA PRO A 36 1.02 8.50 3.10
C PRO A 36 1.85 8.20 4.37
N GLY A 37 3.03 7.62 4.19
CA GLY A 37 3.89 7.12 5.28
C GLY A 37 3.63 5.67 5.68
N SER A 38 2.50 5.06 5.32
CA SER A 38 2.25 3.65 5.60
C SER A 38 3.31 2.75 4.95
N LYS A 39 3.91 1.87 5.75
CA LYS A 39 4.82 0.82 5.29
C LYS A 39 4.12 -0.53 5.33
N LEU A 40 4.10 -1.21 4.20
CA LEU A 40 3.54 -2.54 4.05
C LEU A 40 4.65 -3.46 3.55
N ARG A 41 4.59 -4.74 3.92
CA ARG A 41 5.50 -5.76 3.40
C ARG A 41 4.76 -6.94 2.79
N ARG A 42 5.50 -7.69 1.98
CA ARG A 42 5.14 -9.00 1.47
C ARG A 42 6.38 -9.88 1.54
N ILE A 43 6.24 -11.05 2.16
CA ILE A 43 7.29 -12.06 2.19
C ILE A 43 6.98 -13.08 1.10
N GLN A 44 7.92 -13.31 0.19
CA GLN A 44 7.81 -14.35 -0.83
C GLN A 44 8.32 -15.69 -0.31
N HIS A 45 7.95 -16.79 -0.99
CA HIS A 45 8.33 -18.16 -0.62
C HIS A 45 9.84 -18.41 -0.63
N ASP A 46 10.60 -17.62 -1.40
CA ASP A 46 12.07 -17.69 -1.49
C ASP A 46 12.79 -16.83 -0.45
N GLY A 47 12.06 -16.29 0.54
CA GLY A 47 12.60 -15.41 1.58
C GLY A 47 12.89 -13.98 1.11
N LEU A 48 12.46 -13.58 -0.10
CA LEU A 48 12.49 -12.18 -0.51
C LEU A 48 11.43 -11.37 0.24
N VAL A 49 11.88 -10.34 0.96
CA VAL A 49 11.01 -9.36 1.61
C VAL A 49 10.86 -8.15 0.71
N GLU A 50 9.67 -7.96 0.17
CA GLU A 50 9.27 -6.76 -0.57
C GLU A 50 8.64 -5.78 0.42
N THR A 51 9.25 -4.62 0.60
CA THR A 51 8.69 -3.54 1.41
C THR A 51 8.21 -2.43 0.48
N VAL A 52 7.06 -1.87 0.80
CA VAL A 52 6.50 -0.71 0.11
C VAL A 52 6.19 0.37 1.12
N GLN A 53 6.68 1.58 0.86
CA GLN A 53 6.26 2.78 1.57
C GLN A 53 5.38 3.62 0.65
N VAL A 54 4.17 3.94 1.09
CA VAL A 54 3.29 4.84 0.35
C VAL A 54 3.76 6.27 0.57
N LEU A 55 4.19 6.97 -0.48
CA LEU A 55 4.65 8.36 -0.36
C LEU A 55 3.52 9.36 -0.52
N SER A 56 2.63 9.12 -1.48
CA SER A 56 1.51 10.00 -1.76
C SER A 56 0.41 9.28 -2.54
N PHE A 57 -0.70 9.98 -2.70
CA PHE A 57 -1.88 9.53 -3.41
C PHE A 57 -2.31 10.55 -4.44
N SER A 58 -2.82 10.07 -5.57
CA SER A 58 -3.44 10.92 -6.59
C SER A 58 -4.62 10.21 -7.22
N THR A 59 -5.49 10.97 -7.87
CA THR A 59 -6.55 10.42 -8.71
C THR A 59 -6.14 10.62 -10.14
N GLY A 60 -5.97 9.51 -10.88
CA GLY A 60 -5.64 9.57 -12.30
C GLY A 60 -6.85 9.98 -13.15
N SER A 61 -6.62 10.18 -14.45
CA SER A 61 -7.68 10.31 -15.45
C SER A 61 -8.67 9.15 -15.30
N HIS A 62 -9.97 9.43 -15.44
CA HIS A 62 -11.08 8.50 -15.19
C HIS A 62 -11.35 8.14 -13.73
N GLY A 63 -10.87 8.93 -12.76
CA GLY A 63 -11.22 8.74 -11.34
C GLY A 63 -10.51 7.56 -10.68
N ILE A 64 -9.51 6.96 -11.34
CA ILE A 64 -8.81 5.78 -10.82
C ILE A 64 -7.84 6.20 -9.70
N PRO A 65 -8.00 5.67 -8.46
CA PRO A 65 -7.06 5.92 -7.38
C PRO A 65 -5.66 5.38 -7.69
N ARG A 66 -4.65 6.25 -7.55
CA ARG A 66 -3.24 5.94 -7.71
C ARG A 66 -2.48 6.25 -6.43
N ALA A 67 -1.47 5.44 -6.15
CA ALA A 67 -0.50 5.67 -5.10
C ALA A 67 0.88 5.87 -5.73
N ARG A 68 1.75 6.62 -5.05
CA ARG A 68 3.18 6.68 -5.32
C ARG A 68 3.95 5.85 -4.29
N PRO A 69 3.99 4.52 -4.43
CA PRO A 69 4.84 3.68 -3.59
C PRO A 69 6.33 3.82 -3.94
N GLN A 70 7.16 3.78 -2.90
CA GLN A 70 8.58 3.46 -2.99
C GLN A 70 8.79 2.01 -2.58
N PHE A 71 9.51 1.24 -3.40
CA PHE A 71 9.77 -0.17 -3.15
C PHE A 71 11.20 -0.40 -2.71
N SER A 72 11.37 -1.25 -1.70
CA SER A 72 12.66 -1.82 -1.34
C SER A 72 12.56 -3.33 -1.23
N PHE A 73 13.63 -4.00 -1.61
CA PHE A 73 13.71 -5.45 -1.70
C PHE A 73 14.87 -5.92 -0.84
N ARG A 74 14.64 -6.88 0.05
CA ARG A 74 15.68 -7.46 0.90
C ARG A 74 15.62 -8.97 0.82
N ARG A 75 16.78 -9.62 0.61
CA ARG A 75 16.96 -11.07 0.83
C ARG A 75 17.90 -11.25 2.00
N SER A 76 17.73 -12.32 2.77
CA SER A 76 18.58 -12.63 3.94
C SER A 76 20.08 -12.64 3.63
N ASN A 77 20.45 -13.00 2.39
CA ASN A 77 21.83 -13.16 1.96
C ASN A 77 22.30 -12.08 0.97
N ARG A 78 21.55 -10.97 0.78
CA ARG A 78 21.94 -9.89 -0.16
C ARG A 78 21.62 -8.51 0.41
N ASN A 79 22.34 -7.51 -0.10
CA ASN A 79 22.07 -6.10 0.19
C ASN A 79 20.64 -5.71 -0.22
N GLN A 80 20.11 -4.71 0.48
CA GLN A 80 18.83 -4.08 0.14
C GLN A 80 18.93 -3.41 -1.23
N LEU A 81 17.94 -3.67 -2.10
CA LEU A 81 17.78 -3.02 -3.38
C LEU A 81 16.59 -2.06 -3.31
N ASP A 82 16.85 -0.77 -3.47
CA ASP A 82 15.79 0.22 -3.61
C ASP A 82 15.43 0.38 -5.10
N SER A 83 14.18 0.10 -5.44
CA SER A 83 13.67 0.19 -6.82
C SER A 83 13.07 1.56 -7.15
N GLY A 84 13.23 2.54 -6.24
CA GLY A 84 12.70 3.88 -6.41
C GLY A 84 11.17 3.98 -6.27
N ALA A 85 10.66 5.20 -6.48
CA ALA A 85 9.24 5.52 -6.37
C ALA A 85 8.57 5.63 -7.73
N ARG A 86 7.41 4.99 -7.91
CA ARG A 86 6.64 5.04 -9.16
C ARG A 86 5.14 5.14 -8.89
N MET A 87 4.40 5.77 -9.79
CA MET A 87 2.94 5.90 -9.67
C MET A 87 2.26 4.62 -10.14
N LEU A 88 1.45 3.99 -9.28
CA LEU A 88 0.73 2.74 -9.57
C LEU A 88 -0.74 2.87 -9.19
N ALA A 89 -1.60 2.08 -9.83
CA ALA A 89 -2.97 1.94 -9.37
C ALA A 89 -3.00 1.39 -7.94
N LEU A 90 -3.85 1.97 -7.09
CA LEU A 90 -3.90 1.62 -5.67
C LEU A 90 -4.31 0.18 -5.42
N LYS A 91 -5.29 -0.33 -6.18
CA LYS A 91 -5.86 -1.67 -6.00
C LYS A 91 -4.80 -2.79 -6.13
N PRO A 92 -3.98 -2.85 -7.20
CA PRO A 92 -2.88 -3.81 -7.28
C PRO A 92 -1.87 -3.74 -6.14
N VAL A 93 -1.55 -2.52 -5.67
CA VAL A 93 -0.61 -2.33 -4.55
C VAL A 93 -1.21 -2.89 -3.26
N ALA A 94 -2.44 -2.50 -2.93
CA ALA A 94 -3.15 -3.01 -1.77
C ALA A 94 -3.32 -4.54 -1.80
N ASN A 95 -3.54 -5.13 -2.97
CA ASN A 95 -3.76 -6.56 -3.09
C ASN A 95 -2.49 -7.39 -2.80
N LYS A 96 -1.33 -6.85 -3.20
CA LYS A 96 -0.03 -7.52 -3.06
C LYS A 96 0.60 -7.31 -1.68
N PHE A 97 0.46 -6.12 -1.09
CA PHE A 97 1.13 -5.76 0.15
C PHE A 97 0.10 -5.69 1.29
N ARG A 98 0.12 -6.71 2.15
CA ARG A 98 -0.93 -6.98 3.14
C ARG A 98 -0.47 -6.86 4.57
N GLU A 99 0.81 -7.12 4.84
CA GLU A 99 1.33 -7.04 6.19
C GLU A 99 1.73 -5.60 6.48
N PRO A 100 1.02 -4.87 7.37
CA PRO A 100 1.59 -3.65 7.89
C PRO A 100 2.92 -4.01 8.57
N LEU A 101 3.97 -3.29 8.20
CA LEU A 101 5.10 -3.15 9.09
C LEU A 101 4.59 -2.25 10.22
N SER A 102 3.81 -2.83 11.15
CA SER A 102 3.48 -2.16 12.40
C SER A 102 4.81 -1.70 12.96
N ALA A 103 4.90 -0.41 13.29
CA ALA A 103 6.00 0.11 14.07
C ALA A 103 6.14 -0.80 15.30
N GLN A 104 7.15 -1.66 15.28
CA GLN A 104 7.60 -2.35 16.48
C GLN A 104 8.21 -1.26 17.36
N ALA A 105 7.35 -0.54 18.11
CA ALA A 105 7.62 0.20 19.35
C ALA A 105 6.49 1.21 19.64
N ALA A 106 5.34 0.71 20.10
CA ALA A 106 4.52 1.42 21.08
C ALA A 106 4.01 0.43 22.15
N ALA A 107 4.82 -0.59 22.44
CA ALA A 107 4.67 -1.47 23.60
C ALA A 107 5.91 -1.27 24.47
N SER A 108 5.99 -0.08 25.07
CA SER A 108 6.91 0.27 26.17
C SER A 108 6.38 1.56 26.79
N LEU A 109 5.24 1.47 27.48
CA LEU A 109 4.87 2.29 28.64
C LEU A 109 3.93 1.46 29.52
#